data_AF-A0A1H3URV7-F1
#
_entry.id   AF-A0A1H3URV7-F1
#
_cell.length_a   1.000
_cell.length_b   1.000
_cell.length_c   1.000
_cell.angle_alpha   90.00
_cell.angle_beta   90.00
_cell.angle_gamma   90.00
#
_symmetry.space_group_name_H-M   'P 1'
#
loop_
_entity.id
_entity.type
_entity.pdbx_description
1 polymer ?
#
loop_
_entity_poly.entity_id
_entity_poly.type
_entity_poly.pdbx_seq_one_letter_code
_entity_poly.pdbx_strand_id
1 'polypeptide(L)'
;MEDVGAGYGHPETMQALRASQLKRRLIILATLINEASERWPGDVERGGLRSAYERLCAIDEQRPQLVEEMLLYPNTGAWLSYAMRRIRRGSASNKPLWPDLGYLGWLAASAAAQLGEAGAMPVVIRAGVVLLPGKGLAKLSSEEVDGVGEVRWDRSGLRDVRWSAVEVRVCEPSDGQDVSWKPLRGLRSPHGNGLEVYLDDVDPFRPLDRVRQTYPAHPTVGRLADDMAREWQEKFDGAWELLNRDFGGYAAPMASDLRAIVPLTASPTGEGASSASTEAFGSINMSAPSGQHQMALNLIHEFQHAKLGALTDMVRLHEEYDQRTFYAPWRDDPRPLGGLLQGIYAHIGVTEFWRVHRTRPDVDVALAEVEFARWRTQVNQALAEVRKSGLLTVEGVVFVDAMTTAVLGWRDERVSAEADTIAEETSTAHWVAWCVRNLAPQADTVRQLLDRWSSGQPAGEIPPSELVDQARVPMGHRSALSPSYMKLLASRTTFGGTPSAIKPSPGESAFMLGDDHQAISLFERELAEDPMHPRPWAGVVLAIRRRCPGANLSLLLRRADVVAHLFDAIRRAGGTGDLLSLSTWLSGSARHD
;
A
#
# COMPACT_ATOMS: atom_id res chain seq x y z
N MET A 1 -17.52 10.97 -8.98
CA MET A 1 -16.38 11.76 -8.45
C MET A 1 -16.63 12.15 -7.00
N GLU A 2 -17.68 12.93 -6.71
CA GLU A 2 -18.00 13.37 -5.34
C GLU A 2 -18.21 12.21 -4.35
N ASP A 3 -19.01 11.22 -4.73
CA ASP A 3 -19.27 10.04 -3.90
C ASP A 3 -18.00 9.26 -3.57
N VAL A 4 -17.21 8.88 -4.59
CA VAL A 4 -15.92 8.22 -4.35
C VAL A 4 -15.01 9.12 -3.52
N GLY A 5 -14.93 10.42 -3.84
CA GLY A 5 -14.09 11.38 -3.11
C GLY A 5 -14.46 11.52 -1.64
N ALA A 6 -15.71 11.29 -1.26
CA ALA A 6 -16.13 11.26 0.15
C ALA A 6 -15.60 10.03 0.91
N GLY A 7 -15.16 8.99 0.21
CA GLY A 7 -14.50 7.82 0.78
C GLY A 7 -15.32 6.53 0.78
N TYR A 8 -16.64 6.59 0.68
CA TYR A 8 -17.51 5.40 0.82
C TYR A 8 -17.75 4.69 -0.53
N GLY A 9 -18.34 5.36 -1.52
CA GLY A 9 -18.70 4.74 -2.81
C GLY A 9 -19.99 3.93 -2.69
N HIS A 10 -21.10 4.57 -3.02
CA HIS A 10 -22.44 3.98 -3.01
C HIS A 10 -22.60 2.86 -4.06
N PRO A 11 -23.61 1.98 -3.93
CA PRO A 11 -23.78 0.82 -4.81
C PRO A 11 -23.74 1.13 -6.32
N GLU A 12 -24.36 2.23 -6.76
CA GLU A 12 -24.36 2.64 -8.18
C GLU A 12 -22.95 3.01 -8.66
N THR A 13 -22.19 3.73 -7.84
CA THR A 13 -20.79 4.07 -8.13
C THR A 13 -19.92 2.81 -8.18
N MET A 14 -20.09 1.87 -7.24
CA MET A 14 -19.36 0.61 -7.27
C MET A 14 -19.69 -0.23 -8.49
N GLN A 15 -20.96 -0.27 -8.91
CA GLN A 15 -21.39 -0.91 -10.14
C GLN A 15 -20.72 -0.28 -11.38
N ALA A 16 -20.61 1.05 -11.42
CA ALA A 16 -19.92 1.76 -12.50
C ALA A 16 -18.41 1.42 -12.54
N LEU A 17 -17.75 1.37 -11.38
CA LEU A 17 -16.34 0.97 -11.27
C LEU A 17 -16.13 -0.48 -11.72
N ARG A 18 -16.99 -1.41 -11.27
CA ARG A 18 -16.96 -2.81 -11.68
C ARG A 18 -17.16 -2.98 -13.19
N ALA A 19 -18.14 -2.28 -13.77
CA ALA A 19 -18.39 -2.30 -15.20
C ALA A 19 -17.21 -1.76 -16.01
N SER A 20 -16.53 -0.73 -15.50
CA SER A 20 -15.30 -0.22 -16.10
C SER A 20 -14.16 -1.26 -16.07
N GLN A 21 -13.96 -1.93 -14.94
CA GLN A 21 -12.95 -2.98 -14.81
C GLN A 21 -13.21 -4.13 -15.78
N LEU A 22 -14.48 -4.54 -15.95
CA LEU A 22 -14.86 -5.56 -16.94
C LEU A 22 -14.51 -5.10 -18.37
N LYS A 23 -14.92 -3.88 -18.76
CA LYS A 23 -14.62 -3.31 -20.09
C LYS A 23 -13.11 -3.23 -20.34
N ARG A 24 -12.34 -2.77 -19.36
CA ARG A 24 -10.89 -2.70 -19.42
C ARG A 24 -10.28 -4.08 -19.67
N ARG A 25 -10.71 -5.11 -18.92
CA ARG A 25 -10.22 -6.49 -19.08
C ARG A 25 -10.57 -7.08 -20.45
N LEU A 26 -11.77 -6.81 -20.96
CA LEU A 26 -12.16 -7.19 -22.33
C LEU A 26 -11.25 -6.55 -23.39
N ILE A 27 -10.97 -5.25 -23.28
CA ILE A 27 -10.08 -4.53 -24.20
C ILE A 27 -8.66 -5.12 -24.14
N ILE A 28 -8.14 -5.37 -22.95
CA ILE A 28 -6.80 -5.96 -22.78
C ILE A 28 -6.78 -7.39 -23.34
N LEU A 29 -7.80 -8.20 -23.09
CA LEU A 29 -7.92 -9.56 -23.63
C LEU A 29 -7.97 -9.57 -25.16
N ALA A 30 -8.78 -8.71 -25.77
CA ALA A 30 -8.84 -8.58 -27.23
C ALA A 30 -7.49 -8.14 -27.81
N THR A 31 -6.82 -7.19 -27.15
CA THR A 31 -5.47 -6.74 -27.54
C THR A 31 -4.45 -7.87 -27.42
N LEU A 32 -4.50 -8.64 -26.32
CA LEU A 32 -3.66 -9.80 -26.08
C LEU A 32 -3.82 -10.84 -27.20
N ILE A 33 -5.07 -11.21 -27.53
CA ILE A 33 -5.36 -12.20 -28.58
C ILE A 33 -4.83 -11.72 -29.93
N ASN A 34 -5.04 -10.45 -30.28
CA ASN A 34 -4.59 -9.89 -31.55
C ASN A 34 -3.07 -9.82 -31.65
N GLU A 35 -2.39 -9.18 -30.69
CA GLU A 35 -0.93 -9.05 -30.70
C GLU A 35 -0.23 -10.42 -30.60
N ALA A 36 -0.77 -11.35 -29.80
CA ALA A 36 -0.23 -12.69 -29.68
C ALA A 36 -0.38 -13.49 -30.98
N SER A 37 -1.55 -13.41 -31.63
CA SER A 37 -1.81 -14.16 -32.87
C SER A 37 -0.94 -13.69 -34.03
N GLU A 38 -0.65 -12.39 -34.10
CA GLU A 38 0.20 -11.82 -35.14
C GLU A 38 1.67 -12.22 -34.97
N ARG A 39 2.18 -12.17 -33.73
CA ARG A 39 3.63 -12.29 -33.46
C ARG A 39 4.07 -13.68 -33.00
N TRP A 40 3.19 -14.45 -32.35
CA TRP A 40 3.48 -15.80 -31.84
C TRP A 40 2.33 -16.78 -32.13
N PRO A 41 1.97 -17.01 -33.41
CA PRO A 41 0.84 -17.89 -33.76
C PRO A 41 1.00 -19.31 -33.20
N GLY A 42 2.21 -19.87 -33.19
CA GLY A 42 2.48 -21.19 -32.62
C GLY A 42 2.29 -21.27 -31.10
N ASP A 43 2.64 -20.21 -30.37
CA ASP A 43 2.38 -20.16 -28.92
C ASP A 43 0.89 -19.97 -28.61
N VAL A 44 0.15 -19.22 -29.45
CA VAL A 44 -1.30 -19.05 -29.34
C VAL A 44 -2.04 -20.37 -29.54
N GLU A 45 -1.66 -21.12 -30.58
CA GLU A 45 -2.21 -22.45 -30.85
C GLU A 45 -1.90 -23.43 -29.71
N ARG A 46 -0.63 -23.55 -29.32
CA ARG A 46 -0.20 -24.47 -28.26
C ARG A 46 -0.75 -24.10 -26.89
N GLY A 47 -0.91 -22.81 -26.60
CA GLY A 47 -1.49 -22.31 -25.37
C GLY A 47 -3.02 -22.42 -25.32
N GLY A 48 -3.67 -22.80 -26.42
CA GLY A 48 -5.13 -22.92 -26.51
C GLY A 48 -5.87 -21.58 -26.35
N LEU A 49 -5.21 -20.45 -26.61
CA LEU A 49 -5.78 -19.13 -26.32
C LEU A 49 -7.04 -18.86 -27.15
N ARG A 50 -7.03 -19.21 -28.44
CA ARG A 50 -8.17 -19.00 -29.35
C ARG A 50 -9.35 -19.92 -29.02
N SER A 51 -9.10 -21.20 -28.78
CA SER A 51 -10.14 -22.17 -28.44
C SER A 51 -10.77 -21.86 -27.07
N ALA A 52 -9.97 -21.41 -26.10
CA ALA A 52 -10.49 -20.96 -24.81
C ALA A 52 -11.37 -19.70 -24.95
N TYR A 53 -10.96 -18.74 -25.80
CA TYR A 53 -11.76 -17.56 -26.09
C TYR A 53 -13.10 -17.92 -26.76
N GLU A 54 -13.07 -18.75 -27.81
CA GLU A 54 -14.28 -19.24 -28.49
C GLU A 54 -15.22 -19.97 -27.52
N ARG A 55 -14.65 -20.78 -26.61
CA ARG A 55 -15.43 -21.44 -25.57
C ARG A 55 -16.11 -20.43 -24.65
N LEU A 56 -15.40 -19.40 -24.19
CA LEU A 56 -15.96 -18.33 -23.37
C LEU A 56 -17.06 -17.56 -24.12
N CYS A 57 -16.89 -17.23 -25.40
CA CYS A 57 -17.95 -16.60 -26.20
C CYS A 57 -19.21 -17.48 -26.25
N ALA A 58 -19.07 -18.78 -26.46
CA ALA A 58 -20.21 -19.69 -26.47
C ALA A 58 -20.84 -19.88 -25.06
N ILE A 59 -20.10 -19.64 -23.98
CA ILE A 59 -20.67 -19.59 -22.62
C ILE A 59 -21.39 -18.26 -22.41
N ASP A 60 -20.83 -17.16 -22.91
CA ASP A 60 -21.40 -15.82 -22.82
C ASP A 60 -22.80 -15.76 -23.45
N GLU A 61 -22.99 -16.40 -24.62
CA GLU A 61 -24.30 -16.51 -25.28
C GLU A 61 -25.38 -17.21 -24.43
N GLN A 62 -24.97 -18.13 -23.56
CA GLN A 62 -25.89 -18.92 -22.72
C GLN A 62 -26.09 -18.32 -21.33
N ARG A 63 -24.99 -17.88 -20.71
CA ARG A 63 -24.94 -17.39 -19.32
C ARG A 63 -23.83 -16.35 -19.16
N PRO A 64 -24.07 -15.09 -19.59
CA PRO A 64 -23.07 -14.01 -19.56
C PRO A 64 -22.43 -13.80 -18.18
N GLN A 65 -23.21 -14.00 -17.11
CA GLN A 65 -22.77 -13.77 -15.73
C GLN A 65 -21.55 -14.65 -15.36
N LEU A 66 -21.43 -15.86 -15.91
CA LEU A 66 -20.27 -16.72 -15.64
C LEU A 66 -19.00 -16.16 -16.28
N VAL A 67 -19.10 -15.59 -17.48
CA VAL A 67 -17.96 -14.99 -18.18
C VAL A 67 -17.57 -13.69 -17.49
N GLU A 68 -18.55 -12.87 -17.09
CA GLU A 68 -18.30 -11.68 -16.28
C GLU A 68 -17.58 -12.01 -14.97
N GLU A 69 -17.99 -13.07 -14.26
CA GLU A 69 -17.33 -13.54 -13.04
C GLU A 69 -15.88 -13.98 -13.28
N MET A 70 -15.61 -14.73 -14.36
CA MET A 70 -14.24 -15.15 -14.71
C MET A 70 -13.36 -13.96 -15.09
N LEU A 71 -13.91 -13.02 -15.87
CA LEU A 71 -13.19 -11.82 -16.25
C LEU A 71 -12.97 -10.91 -15.05
N LEU A 72 -13.91 -10.82 -14.11
CA LEU A 72 -13.80 -10.03 -12.89
C LEU A 72 -13.04 -10.73 -11.75
N TYR A 73 -12.75 -12.03 -11.86
CA TYR A 73 -11.87 -12.73 -10.94
C TYR A 73 -10.54 -11.95 -10.80
N PRO A 74 -10.10 -11.55 -9.59
CA PRO A 74 -9.06 -10.54 -9.46
C PRO A 74 -7.74 -10.87 -10.19
N ASN A 75 -7.30 -12.12 -10.12
CA ASN A 75 -6.03 -12.53 -10.74
C ASN A 75 -6.10 -12.59 -12.28
N THR A 76 -7.29 -12.59 -12.89
CA THR A 76 -7.44 -12.44 -14.34
C THR A 76 -6.83 -11.12 -14.82
N GLY A 77 -7.04 -10.03 -14.08
CA GLY A 77 -6.44 -8.73 -14.44
C GLY A 77 -4.91 -8.71 -14.25
N ALA A 78 -4.40 -9.37 -13.21
CA ALA A 78 -2.97 -9.53 -12.97
C ALA A 78 -2.31 -10.38 -14.08
N TRP A 79 -2.94 -11.49 -14.45
CA TRP A 79 -2.53 -12.34 -15.58
C TRP A 79 -2.50 -11.56 -16.89
N LEU A 80 -3.59 -10.85 -17.24
CA LEU A 80 -3.67 -10.05 -18.47
C LEU A 80 -2.53 -9.02 -18.53
N SER A 81 -2.29 -8.31 -17.43
CA SER A 81 -1.22 -7.32 -17.33
C SER A 81 0.17 -7.95 -17.46
N TYR A 82 0.39 -9.11 -16.84
CA TYR A 82 1.61 -9.90 -16.98
C TYR A 82 1.84 -10.36 -18.43
N ALA A 83 0.83 -10.96 -19.07
CA ALA A 83 0.91 -11.46 -20.44
C ALA A 83 1.18 -10.33 -21.44
N MET A 84 0.51 -9.19 -21.30
CA MET A 84 0.77 -7.99 -22.11
C MET A 84 2.19 -7.46 -21.93
N ARG A 85 2.72 -7.43 -20.70
CA ARG A 85 4.12 -7.04 -20.46
C ARG A 85 5.10 -8.00 -21.14
N ARG A 86 4.84 -9.32 -21.09
CA ARG A 86 5.67 -10.33 -21.76
C ARG A 86 5.72 -10.10 -23.27
N ILE A 87 4.56 -9.88 -23.89
CA ILE A 87 4.45 -9.65 -25.33
C ILE A 87 5.14 -8.33 -25.75
N ARG A 88 4.90 -7.24 -25.01
CA ARG A 88 5.48 -5.93 -25.34
C ARG A 88 7.00 -5.86 -25.19
N ARG A 89 7.58 -6.61 -24.23
CA ARG A 89 9.04 -6.67 -24.03
C ARG A 89 9.76 -7.46 -25.13
N GLY A 90 9.05 -8.22 -25.96
CA GLY A 90 9.67 -9.09 -26.97
C GLY A 90 10.51 -10.22 -26.35
N SER A 91 11.23 -10.98 -27.20
CA SER A 91 11.96 -12.22 -26.89
C SER A 91 13.12 -12.12 -25.86
N ALA A 92 13.16 -11.09 -25.01
CA ALA A 92 14.14 -10.93 -23.93
C ALA A 92 14.02 -11.99 -22.81
N SER A 93 12.98 -12.83 -22.84
CA SER A 93 12.81 -13.96 -21.93
C SER A 93 13.09 -15.27 -22.66
N ASN A 94 14.03 -16.08 -22.15
CA ASN A 94 14.31 -17.44 -22.65
C ASN A 94 13.17 -18.45 -22.36
N LYS A 95 12.05 -18.02 -21.75
CA LYS A 95 10.91 -18.88 -21.44
C LYS A 95 9.86 -18.82 -22.56
N PRO A 96 9.26 -19.96 -22.96
CA PRO A 96 8.17 -19.95 -23.94
C PRO A 96 6.97 -19.12 -23.46
N LEU A 97 6.16 -18.59 -24.40
CA LEU A 97 5.00 -17.74 -24.08
C LEU A 97 3.74 -18.59 -23.85
N TRP A 98 3.58 -19.68 -24.59
CA TRP A 98 2.38 -20.51 -24.59
C TRP A 98 1.90 -20.99 -23.20
N PRO A 99 2.76 -21.35 -22.22
CA PRO A 99 2.26 -21.78 -20.91
C PRO A 99 1.54 -20.66 -20.16
N ASP A 100 1.97 -19.42 -20.36
CA ASP A 100 1.36 -18.25 -19.73
C ASP A 100 0.04 -17.87 -20.42
N LEU A 101 -0.13 -18.13 -21.72
CA LEU A 101 -1.39 -17.90 -22.42
C LEU A 101 -2.49 -18.89 -21.99
N GLY A 102 -2.09 -20.02 -21.41
CA GLY A 102 -2.99 -21.10 -20.96
C GLY A 102 -3.97 -20.74 -19.86
N TYR A 103 -3.77 -19.63 -19.14
CA TYR A 103 -4.68 -19.19 -18.08
C TYR A 103 -6.11 -18.92 -18.58
N LEU A 104 -6.27 -18.51 -19.85
CA LEU A 104 -7.62 -18.35 -20.42
C LEU A 104 -8.36 -19.69 -20.51
N GLY A 105 -7.64 -20.79 -20.79
CA GLY A 105 -8.19 -22.13 -20.77
C GLY A 105 -8.65 -22.57 -19.38
N TRP A 106 -7.94 -22.14 -18.33
CA TRP A 106 -8.35 -22.37 -16.94
C TRP A 106 -9.65 -21.64 -16.60
N LEU A 107 -9.79 -20.39 -17.03
CA LEU A 107 -11.03 -19.61 -16.88
C LEU A 107 -12.20 -20.27 -17.63
N ALA A 108 -11.97 -20.68 -18.88
CA ALA A 108 -12.98 -21.34 -19.71
C ALA A 108 -13.44 -22.67 -19.11
N ALA A 109 -12.53 -23.49 -18.57
CA ALA A 109 -12.87 -24.75 -17.91
C ALA A 109 -13.68 -24.52 -16.62
N SER A 110 -13.29 -23.55 -15.78
CA SER A 110 -14.03 -23.17 -14.58
C SER A 110 -15.43 -22.64 -14.89
N ALA A 111 -15.60 -21.87 -15.96
CA ALA A 111 -16.91 -21.39 -16.39
C ALA A 111 -17.77 -22.52 -17.00
N ALA A 112 -17.20 -23.36 -17.85
CA ALA A 112 -17.91 -24.46 -18.50
C ALA A 112 -18.48 -25.46 -17.47
N ALA A 113 -17.72 -25.77 -16.41
CA ALA A 113 -18.17 -26.65 -15.34
C ALA A 113 -19.40 -26.11 -14.56
N GLN A 114 -19.71 -24.82 -14.67
CA GLN A 114 -20.86 -24.19 -14.02
C GLN A 114 -22.13 -24.15 -14.89
N LEU A 115 -22.08 -24.67 -16.12
CA LEU A 115 -23.25 -24.83 -16.99
C LEU A 115 -24.17 -25.99 -16.55
N GLY A 116 -23.69 -26.90 -15.69
CA GLY A 116 -24.48 -28.06 -15.23
C GLY A 116 -24.55 -29.21 -16.24
N GLU A 117 -23.70 -29.19 -17.27
CA GLU A 117 -23.55 -30.24 -18.28
C GLU A 117 -22.22 -30.96 -18.10
N ALA A 118 -22.17 -32.27 -18.35
CA ALA A 118 -20.92 -33.02 -18.30
C ALA A 118 -20.03 -32.71 -19.51
N GLY A 119 -18.72 -32.64 -19.30
CA GLY A 119 -17.80 -32.30 -20.36
C GLY A 119 -16.33 -32.47 -19.98
N ALA A 120 -15.47 -32.21 -20.97
CA ALA A 120 -14.04 -32.20 -20.81
C ALA A 120 -13.44 -31.14 -21.74
N MET A 121 -12.30 -30.57 -21.34
CA MET A 121 -11.57 -29.58 -22.14
C MET A 121 -10.06 -29.75 -21.94
N PRO A 122 -9.26 -29.66 -23.02
CA PRO A 122 -7.81 -29.59 -22.88
C PRO A 122 -7.40 -28.30 -22.16
N VAL A 123 -6.46 -28.39 -21.23
CA VAL A 123 -5.89 -27.25 -20.51
C VAL A 123 -4.38 -27.32 -20.50
N VAL A 124 -3.76 -26.14 -20.45
CA VAL A 124 -2.31 -26.01 -20.28
C VAL A 124 -1.92 -26.39 -18.85
N ILE A 125 -0.88 -27.21 -18.74
CA ILE A 125 -0.16 -27.45 -17.49
C ILE A 125 1.00 -26.45 -17.47
N ARG A 126 1.05 -25.59 -16.45
CA ARG A 126 2.10 -24.57 -16.31
C ARG A 126 2.93 -24.89 -15.09
N ALA A 127 4.24 -25.11 -15.27
CA ALA A 127 5.16 -25.48 -14.20
C ALA A 127 4.60 -26.60 -13.29
N GLY A 128 4.05 -27.66 -13.90
CA GLY A 128 3.49 -28.82 -13.22
C GLY A 128 2.12 -28.62 -12.58
N VAL A 129 1.44 -27.48 -12.79
CA VAL A 129 0.16 -27.16 -12.14
C VAL A 129 -0.95 -26.74 -13.11
N VAL A 130 -2.19 -26.88 -12.65
CA VAL A 130 -3.40 -26.28 -13.23
C VAL A 130 -4.15 -25.58 -12.10
N LEU A 131 -4.39 -24.29 -12.23
CA LEU A 131 -5.34 -23.59 -11.36
C LEU A 131 -6.72 -23.61 -12.02
N LEU A 132 -7.76 -23.86 -11.24
CA LEU A 132 -9.16 -23.67 -11.64
C LEU A 132 -9.71 -22.50 -10.80
N PRO A 133 -9.85 -21.30 -11.40
CA PRO A 133 -10.31 -20.09 -10.70
C PRO A 133 -11.59 -20.32 -9.92
N GLY A 134 -11.59 -19.83 -8.67
CA GLY A 134 -12.69 -20.02 -7.71
C GLY A 134 -12.76 -21.42 -7.05
N LYS A 135 -11.86 -22.35 -7.40
CA LYS A 135 -11.94 -23.76 -6.97
C LYS A 135 -10.67 -24.28 -6.32
N GLY A 136 -9.52 -24.15 -6.98
CA GLY A 136 -8.26 -24.63 -6.39
C GLY A 136 -7.20 -24.94 -7.43
N LEU A 137 -6.08 -25.49 -6.96
CA LEU A 137 -4.91 -25.82 -7.76
C LEU A 137 -4.64 -27.33 -7.73
N ALA A 138 -4.56 -27.93 -8.92
CA ALA A 138 -4.06 -29.28 -9.12
C ALA A 138 -2.56 -29.26 -9.37
N LYS A 139 -1.80 -30.02 -8.57
CA LYS A 139 -0.36 -30.26 -8.73
C LYS A 139 -0.15 -31.62 -9.39
N LEU A 140 0.20 -31.61 -10.66
CA LEU A 140 0.35 -32.82 -11.49
C LEU A 140 1.81 -33.29 -11.60
N SER A 141 2.77 -32.41 -11.30
CA SER A 141 4.19 -32.76 -11.22
C SER A 141 4.88 -32.00 -10.08
N SER A 142 5.95 -32.60 -9.53
CA SER A 142 6.89 -31.90 -8.64
C SER A 142 7.92 -31.07 -9.39
N GLU A 143 8.13 -31.34 -10.68
CA GLU A 143 9.05 -30.61 -11.55
C GLU A 143 8.35 -29.41 -12.21
N GLU A 144 9.09 -28.34 -12.49
CA GLU A 144 8.58 -27.17 -13.22
C GLU A 144 8.51 -27.46 -14.74
N VAL A 145 7.56 -28.29 -15.12
CA VAL A 145 7.36 -28.75 -16.50
C VAL A 145 6.04 -28.26 -17.07
N ASP A 146 6.07 -27.79 -18.32
CA ASP A 146 4.87 -27.36 -19.04
C ASP A 146 4.32 -28.47 -19.94
N GLY A 147 3.00 -28.58 -20.05
CA GLY A 147 2.34 -29.61 -20.85
C GLY A 147 0.91 -29.24 -21.25
N VAL A 148 0.20 -30.21 -21.83
CA VAL A 148 -1.24 -30.12 -22.07
C VAL A 148 -1.89 -31.33 -21.41
N GLY A 149 -2.87 -31.08 -20.56
CA GLY A 149 -3.70 -32.09 -19.90
C GLY A 149 -5.17 -31.88 -20.22
N GLU A 150 -6.03 -32.53 -19.46
CA GLU A 150 -7.48 -32.47 -19.62
C GLU A 150 -8.15 -32.21 -18.27
N VAL A 151 -9.08 -31.27 -18.24
CA VAL A 151 -10.00 -31.05 -17.11
C VAL A 151 -11.34 -31.65 -17.47
N ARG A 152 -11.93 -32.38 -16.52
CA ARG A 152 -13.22 -33.05 -16.69
C ARG A 152 -14.19 -32.63 -15.61
N TRP A 153 -15.45 -32.52 -15.98
CA TRP A 153 -16.55 -32.16 -15.10
C TRP A 153 -17.81 -32.95 -15.46
N ASP A 154 -18.71 -33.06 -14.49
CA ASP A 154 -20.04 -33.62 -14.69
C ASP A 154 -21.13 -32.60 -14.32
N ARG A 155 -22.37 -33.04 -14.19
CA ARG A 155 -23.50 -32.16 -13.86
C ARG A 155 -23.39 -31.52 -12.46
N SER A 156 -22.57 -32.09 -11.58
CA SER A 156 -22.31 -31.58 -10.22
C SER A 156 -21.15 -30.59 -10.17
N GLY A 157 -20.34 -30.50 -11.24
CA GLY A 157 -19.19 -29.60 -11.36
C GLY A 157 -17.90 -30.31 -11.72
N LEU A 158 -16.77 -29.67 -11.41
CA LEU A 158 -15.43 -30.19 -11.69
C LEU A 158 -15.18 -31.52 -10.99
N ARG A 159 -14.57 -32.46 -11.70
CA ARG A 159 -14.32 -33.82 -11.22
C ARG A 159 -12.83 -34.11 -11.01
N ASP A 160 -12.02 -33.93 -12.04
CA ASP A 160 -10.60 -34.25 -12.00
C ASP A 160 -9.81 -33.54 -13.10
N VAL A 161 -8.49 -33.47 -12.90
CA VAL A 161 -7.50 -33.00 -13.86
C VAL A 161 -6.53 -34.13 -14.17
N ARG A 162 -6.30 -34.40 -15.45
CA ARG A 162 -5.44 -35.49 -15.92
C ARG A 162 -4.28 -34.98 -16.74
N TRP A 163 -3.11 -35.55 -16.50
CA TRP A 163 -1.94 -35.37 -17.36
C TRP A 163 -1.06 -36.61 -17.34
N SER A 164 -0.81 -37.19 -18.52
CA SER A 164 -0.15 -38.49 -18.66
C SER A 164 -0.84 -39.56 -17.81
N ALA A 165 -0.10 -40.26 -16.93
CA ALA A 165 -0.67 -41.25 -16.01
C ALA A 165 -1.17 -40.66 -14.67
N VAL A 166 -1.07 -39.33 -14.48
CA VAL A 166 -1.46 -38.66 -13.24
C VAL A 166 -2.90 -38.17 -13.36
N GLU A 167 -3.71 -38.49 -12.34
CA GLU A 167 -5.07 -37.99 -12.15
C GLU A 167 -5.16 -37.35 -10.77
N VAL A 168 -5.58 -36.08 -10.73
CA VAL A 168 -5.82 -35.32 -9.50
C VAL A 168 -7.30 -35.07 -9.39
N ARG A 169 -7.93 -35.58 -8.34
CA ARG A 169 -9.35 -35.37 -8.10
C ARG A 169 -9.60 -34.00 -7.51
N VAL A 170 -10.67 -33.36 -7.97
CA VAL A 170 -11.16 -32.11 -7.39
C VAL A 170 -11.96 -32.49 -6.15
N CYS A 171 -11.49 -32.05 -4.99
CA CYS A 171 -12.08 -32.36 -3.70
C CYS A 171 -12.42 -31.06 -2.96
N GLU A 172 -13.50 -31.06 -2.18
CA GLU A 172 -13.74 -29.95 -1.26
C GLU A 172 -12.75 -30.00 -0.09
N PRO A 173 -12.47 -28.87 0.59
CA PRO A 173 -11.58 -28.84 1.75
C PRO A 173 -11.90 -29.88 2.85
N SER A 174 -13.16 -30.31 2.94
CA SER A 174 -13.66 -31.30 3.91
C SER A 174 -13.31 -32.75 3.58
N ASP A 175 -12.95 -33.06 2.33
CA ASP A 175 -13.03 -34.42 1.78
C ASP A 175 -11.75 -35.27 1.98
N GLY A 176 -10.79 -34.77 2.76
CA GLY A 176 -9.52 -35.46 3.06
C GLY A 176 -8.34 -35.05 2.16
N GLN A 177 -7.13 -35.40 2.60
CA GLN A 177 -5.85 -34.90 2.07
C GLN A 177 -5.41 -35.62 0.79
N ASP A 178 -6.04 -35.34 -0.36
CA ASP A 178 -5.27 -35.44 -1.61
C ASP A 178 -4.34 -34.22 -1.70
N VAL A 179 -3.09 -34.39 -1.28
CA VAL A 179 -2.08 -33.30 -1.25
C VAL A 179 -1.76 -32.74 -2.64
N SER A 180 -2.15 -33.45 -3.70
CA SER A 180 -2.01 -32.98 -5.08
C SER A 180 -3.09 -31.97 -5.45
N TRP A 181 -4.24 -31.96 -4.77
CA TRP A 181 -5.28 -30.94 -4.90
C TRP A 181 -5.20 -29.94 -3.73
N LYS A 182 -5.06 -28.65 -4.06
CA LYS A 182 -5.05 -27.55 -3.09
C LYS A 182 -6.32 -26.71 -3.29
N PRO A 183 -7.39 -26.97 -2.53
CA PRO A 183 -8.63 -26.22 -2.70
C PRO A 183 -8.43 -24.75 -2.32
N LEU A 184 -9.08 -23.84 -3.05
CA LEU A 184 -9.10 -22.44 -2.68
C LEU A 184 -9.94 -22.28 -1.41
N ARG A 185 -9.36 -21.72 -0.35
CA ARG A 185 -10.05 -21.58 0.94
C ARG A 185 -10.94 -20.33 0.90
N GLY A 186 -12.10 -20.41 1.54
CA GLY A 186 -12.97 -19.25 1.76
C GLY A 186 -12.84 -18.73 3.19
N LEU A 187 -12.83 -17.42 3.35
CA LEU A 187 -13.04 -16.70 4.61
C LEU A 187 -14.49 -16.24 4.62
N ARG A 188 -15.24 -16.65 5.64
CA ARG A 188 -16.69 -16.41 5.75
C ARG A 188 -17.00 -15.59 6.99
N SER A 189 -17.93 -14.67 6.87
CA SER A 189 -18.54 -14.05 8.04
C SER A 189 -20.04 -13.95 7.86
N PRO A 190 -20.86 -14.32 8.86
CA PRO A 190 -22.32 -14.23 8.77
C PRO A 190 -22.84 -12.82 9.11
N HIS A 191 -21.98 -11.92 9.59
CA HIS A 191 -22.41 -10.58 10.05
C HIS A 191 -22.86 -9.68 8.88
N GLY A 192 -23.83 -8.82 9.16
CA GLY A 192 -24.47 -7.97 8.13
C GLY A 192 -25.25 -8.81 7.12
N ASN A 193 -24.95 -8.64 5.82
CA ASN A 193 -25.51 -9.46 4.74
C ASN A 193 -24.70 -10.75 4.48
N GLY A 194 -23.73 -11.04 5.35
CA GLY A 194 -22.72 -12.06 5.13
C GLY A 194 -21.71 -11.67 4.06
N LEU A 195 -20.49 -12.18 4.19
CA LEU A 195 -19.46 -12.04 3.17
C LEU A 195 -18.62 -13.31 3.09
N GLU A 196 -18.34 -13.75 1.87
CA GLU A 196 -17.34 -14.77 1.58
C GLU A 196 -16.30 -14.19 0.62
N VAL A 197 -15.03 -14.36 0.97
CA VAL A 197 -13.89 -14.02 0.11
C VAL A 197 -12.90 -15.16 0.09
N TYR A 198 -12.13 -15.30 -1.00
CA TYR A 198 -11.09 -16.31 -1.07
C TYR A 198 -9.85 -15.91 -0.27
N LEU A 199 -9.30 -16.83 0.51
CA LEU A 199 -7.91 -16.76 0.99
C LEU A 199 -7.02 -17.41 -0.06
N ASP A 200 -6.44 -16.59 -0.93
CA ASP A 200 -5.71 -17.06 -2.10
C ASP A 200 -4.20 -17.16 -1.83
N ASP A 201 -3.77 -18.35 -1.46
CA ASP A 201 -2.37 -18.74 -1.29
C ASP A 201 -1.88 -19.71 -2.38
N VAL A 202 -2.67 -19.93 -3.45
CA VAL A 202 -2.37 -20.93 -4.51
C VAL A 202 -2.25 -20.38 -5.94
N ASP A 203 -2.93 -19.30 -6.34
CA ASP A 203 -2.87 -18.82 -7.73
C ASP A 203 -1.44 -18.38 -8.15
N PRO A 204 -0.87 -18.86 -9.28
CA PRO A 204 0.46 -18.47 -9.73
C PRO A 204 0.58 -17.01 -10.23
N PHE A 205 -0.53 -16.33 -10.53
CA PHE A 205 -0.59 -14.95 -11.00
C PHE A 205 -1.00 -13.95 -9.92
N ARG A 206 -0.95 -14.34 -8.63
CA ARG A 206 -1.13 -13.39 -7.52
C ARG A 206 -0.20 -12.18 -7.73
N PRO A 207 -0.70 -10.94 -7.57
CA PRO A 207 0.05 -9.72 -7.87
C PRO A 207 1.10 -9.41 -6.79
N LEU A 208 2.10 -10.27 -6.65
CA LEU A 208 3.14 -10.21 -5.62
C LEU A 208 4.37 -9.42 -6.07
N ASP A 209 4.51 -9.12 -7.37
CA ASP A 209 5.72 -8.48 -7.92
C ASP A 209 6.01 -7.11 -7.30
N ARG A 210 4.99 -6.27 -7.10
CA ARG A 210 5.14 -4.96 -6.44
C ARG A 210 5.55 -5.11 -4.98
N VAL A 211 4.99 -6.10 -4.28
CA VAL A 211 5.35 -6.40 -2.89
C VAL A 211 6.79 -6.87 -2.80
N ARG A 212 7.22 -7.78 -3.70
CA ARG A 212 8.61 -8.26 -3.77
C ARG A 212 9.62 -7.13 -4.04
N GLN A 213 9.26 -6.16 -4.88
CA GLN A 213 10.11 -5.00 -5.16
C GLN A 213 10.17 -4.03 -3.97
N THR A 214 9.04 -3.78 -3.32
CA THR A 214 8.94 -2.81 -2.22
C THR A 214 9.48 -3.36 -0.91
N TYR A 215 9.29 -4.67 -0.69
CA TYR A 215 9.60 -5.41 0.54
C TYR A 215 10.37 -6.69 0.22
N PRO A 216 11.59 -6.62 -0.33
CA PRO A 216 12.36 -7.79 -0.74
C PRO A 216 12.71 -8.75 0.41
N ALA A 217 12.68 -8.25 1.65
CA ALA A 217 12.93 -9.04 2.86
C ALA A 217 11.71 -9.86 3.32
N HIS A 218 10.51 -9.64 2.77
CA HIS A 218 9.33 -10.42 3.14
C HIS A 218 9.22 -11.67 2.25
N PRO A 219 9.33 -12.88 2.81
CA PRO A 219 9.15 -14.11 2.04
C PRO A 219 7.69 -14.21 1.60
N THR A 220 7.43 -14.31 0.30
CA THR A 220 6.09 -14.66 -0.19
C THR A 220 5.75 -16.06 0.29
N VAL A 221 4.64 -16.22 0.99
CA VAL A 221 4.26 -17.51 1.56
C VAL A 221 3.65 -18.42 0.50
N GLY A 222 4.02 -19.70 0.59
CA GLY A 222 3.37 -20.76 -0.17
C GLY A 222 1.96 -21.06 0.37
N ARG A 223 1.51 -22.30 0.23
CA ARG A 223 0.24 -22.74 0.83
C ARG A 223 0.32 -22.62 2.36
N LEU A 224 -0.61 -21.90 2.99
CA LEU A 224 -0.69 -21.80 4.44
C LEU A 224 -1.05 -23.15 5.06
N ALA A 225 -0.49 -23.43 6.24
CA ALA A 225 -0.93 -24.53 7.08
C ALA A 225 -2.40 -24.32 7.53
N ASP A 226 -3.10 -25.40 7.88
CA ASP A 226 -4.54 -25.35 8.17
C ASP A 226 -4.87 -24.55 9.44
N ASP A 227 -3.98 -24.57 10.44
CA ASP A 227 -4.06 -23.76 11.66
C ASP A 227 -3.94 -22.27 11.37
N MET A 228 -2.95 -21.87 10.55
CA MET A 228 -2.79 -20.49 10.12
C MET A 228 -4.01 -20.01 9.35
N ALA A 229 -4.56 -20.84 8.45
CA ALA A 229 -5.78 -20.50 7.71
C ALA A 229 -7.00 -20.32 8.64
N ARG A 230 -7.11 -21.10 9.72
CA ARG A 230 -8.15 -20.90 10.75
C ARG A 230 -7.98 -19.58 11.48
N GLU A 231 -6.75 -19.17 11.81
CA GLU A 231 -6.52 -17.86 12.41
C GLU A 231 -6.91 -16.70 11.47
N TRP A 232 -6.67 -16.83 10.16
CA TRP A 232 -7.14 -15.87 9.16
C TRP A 232 -8.67 -15.78 9.17
N GLN A 233 -9.35 -16.92 9.23
CA GLN A 233 -10.81 -17.01 9.32
C GLN A 233 -11.35 -16.33 10.60
N GLU A 234 -10.79 -16.61 11.77
CA GLU A 234 -11.20 -15.99 13.03
C GLU A 234 -11.03 -14.46 12.98
N LYS A 235 -9.88 -13.98 12.49
CA LYS A 235 -9.59 -12.55 12.39
C LYS A 235 -10.45 -11.85 11.34
N PHE A 236 -10.76 -12.52 10.23
CA PHE A 236 -11.66 -11.99 9.19
C PHE A 236 -13.09 -11.87 9.71
N ASP A 237 -13.59 -12.87 10.43
CA ASP A 237 -14.96 -12.85 10.96
C ASP A 237 -15.16 -11.67 11.94
N GLY A 238 -14.26 -11.53 12.92
CA GLY A 238 -14.30 -10.40 13.85
C GLY A 238 -14.07 -9.04 13.18
N ALA A 239 -13.24 -8.99 12.13
CA ALA A 239 -13.04 -7.76 11.36
C ALA A 239 -14.31 -7.36 10.60
N TRP A 240 -15.01 -8.33 10.00
CA TRP A 240 -16.24 -8.07 9.27
C TRP A 240 -17.38 -7.68 10.21
N GLU A 241 -17.49 -8.29 11.39
CA GLU A 241 -18.42 -7.85 12.44
C GLU A 241 -18.20 -6.38 12.78
N LEU A 242 -16.96 -6.00 13.05
CA LEU A 242 -16.55 -4.64 13.38
C LEU A 242 -16.86 -3.66 12.25
N LEU A 243 -16.55 -4.02 11.00
CA LEU A 243 -16.83 -3.19 9.82
C LEU A 243 -18.34 -2.94 9.66
N ASN A 244 -19.18 -3.95 9.85
CA ASN A 244 -20.64 -3.76 9.77
C ASN A 244 -21.18 -2.94 10.94
N ARG A 245 -20.63 -3.12 12.14
CA ARG A 245 -21.06 -2.41 13.35
C ARG A 245 -20.74 -0.91 13.30
N ASP A 246 -19.51 -0.57 12.94
CA ASP A 246 -18.97 0.78 13.11
C ASP A 246 -18.70 1.51 11.79
N PHE A 247 -18.59 0.78 10.67
CA PHE A 247 -18.07 1.29 9.38
C PHE A 247 -18.92 0.86 8.18
N GLY A 248 -20.24 0.91 8.29
CA GLY A 248 -21.17 0.46 7.25
C GLY A 248 -20.92 1.08 5.87
N GLY A 249 -20.46 2.35 5.82
CA GLY A 249 -20.09 3.03 4.58
C GLY A 249 -18.89 2.42 3.85
N TYR A 250 -17.99 1.75 4.58
CA TYR A 250 -16.88 0.98 4.01
C TYR A 250 -17.24 -0.49 3.79
N ALA A 251 -18.06 -1.08 4.67
CA ALA A 251 -18.49 -2.46 4.55
C ALA A 251 -19.35 -2.69 3.29
N ALA A 252 -20.30 -1.81 3.00
CA ALA A 252 -21.20 -1.95 1.85
C ALA A 252 -20.48 -2.12 0.48
N PRO A 253 -19.53 -1.26 0.09
CA PRO A 253 -18.80 -1.43 -1.18
C PRO A 253 -17.81 -2.59 -1.14
N MET A 254 -17.27 -2.97 0.04
CA MET A 254 -16.46 -4.18 0.16
C MET A 254 -17.29 -5.44 -0.08
N ALA A 255 -18.52 -5.48 0.44
CA ALA A 255 -19.42 -6.61 0.23
C ALA A 255 -19.74 -6.83 -1.26
N SER A 256 -19.81 -5.75 -2.05
CA SER A 256 -20.09 -5.86 -3.48
C SER A 256 -18.88 -6.32 -4.30
N ASP A 257 -17.65 -5.94 -3.95
CA ASP A 257 -16.50 -6.07 -4.87
C ASP A 257 -15.23 -6.72 -4.29
N LEU A 258 -15.10 -6.89 -2.97
CA LEU A 258 -14.01 -7.68 -2.40
C LEU A 258 -14.26 -9.17 -2.69
N ARG A 259 -13.26 -9.85 -3.25
CA ARG A 259 -13.33 -11.26 -3.67
C ARG A 259 -12.20 -12.11 -3.16
N ALA A 260 -11.02 -11.53 -2.93
CA ALA A 260 -9.87 -12.28 -2.47
C ALA A 260 -9.00 -11.50 -1.49
N ILE A 261 -8.39 -12.22 -0.56
CA ILE A 261 -7.31 -11.79 0.30
C ILE A 261 -6.12 -12.70 0.02
N VAL A 262 -4.99 -12.10 -0.35
CA VAL A 262 -3.74 -12.80 -0.64
C VAL A 262 -2.79 -12.63 0.56
N PRO A 263 -2.45 -13.71 1.26
CA PRO A 263 -1.55 -13.64 2.39
C PRO A 263 -0.11 -13.40 1.94
N LEU A 264 0.53 -12.38 2.50
CA LEU A 264 1.93 -12.06 2.26
C LEU A 264 2.88 -12.74 3.25
N THR A 265 2.42 -12.95 4.49
CA THR A 265 3.18 -13.61 5.56
C THR A 265 2.32 -14.65 6.27
N ALA A 266 2.98 -15.64 6.87
CA ALA A 266 2.32 -16.77 7.53
C ALA A 266 1.88 -16.39 8.96
N SER A 267 2.60 -15.43 9.54
CA SER A 267 2.40 -14.94 10.89
C SER A 267 2.56 -13.42 10.92
N PRO A 268 2.00 -12.75 11.96
CA PRO A 268 2.10 -11.31 12.09
C PRO A 268 3.54 -10.82 12.10
N THR A 269 3.77 -9.70 11.42
CA THR A 269 5.06 -8.99 11.41
C THR A 269 4.91 -7.65 12.10
N GLY A 270 5.95 -7.18 12.79
CA GLY A 270 5.92 -5.88 13.49
C GLY A 270 5.75 -4.68 12.56
N GLU A 271 6.16 -4.80 11.29
CA GLU A 271 5.85 -3.86 10.21
C GLU A 271 4.80 -4.50 9.30
N GLY A 272 3.55 -4.63 9.76
CA GLY A 272 2.47 -5.20 8.95
C GLY A 272 2.46 -4.56 7.56
N ALA A 273 2.63 -5.36 6.50
CA ALA A 273 2.67 -4.88 5.13
C ALA A 273 1.35 -5.20 4.44
N SER A 274 0.78 -4.24 3.74
CA SER A 274 -0.39 -4.45 2.89
C SER A 274 -0.24 -3.67 1.59
N SER A 275 -0.91 -4.16 0.55
CA SER A 275 -0.97 -3.48 -0.74
C SER A 275 -2.17 -3.94 -1.57
N ALA A 276 -2.76 -3.02 -2.30
CA ALA A 276 -3.69 -3.30 -3.37
C ALA A 276 -3.00 -3.15 -4.73
N SER A 277 -3.27 -4.08 -5.63
CA SER A 277 -2.84 -3.96 -7.02
C SER A 277 -3.94 -3.33 -7.86
N THR A 278 -3.61 -2.28 -8.60
CA THR A 278 -4.48 -1.70 -9.63
C THR A 278 -4.79 -2.68 -10.78
N GLU A 279 -4.04 -3.78 -10.87
CA GLU A 279 -4.23 -4.83 -11.88
C GLU A 279 -5.17 -5.94 -11.39
N ALA A 280 -5.47 -6.02 -10.08
CA ALA A 280 -6.28 -7.08 -9.48
C ALA A 280 -7.42 -6.49 -8.63
N PHE A 281 -8.25 -5.64 -9.23
CA PHE A 281 -9.43 -5.08 -8.56
C PHE A 281 -10.28 -6.20 -7.93
N GLY A 282 -10.65 -6.00 -6.65
CA GLY A 282 -11.34 -7.00 -5.82
C GLY A 282 -10.41 -7.91 -5.01
N SER A 283 -9.08 -7.71 -5.08
CA SER A 283 -8.11 -8.43 -4.24
C SER A 283 -7.29 -7.48 -3.37
N ILE A 284 -7.00 -7.93 -2.15
CA ILE A 284 -6.11 -7.25 -1.20
C ILE A 284 -4.96 -8.19 -0.85
N ASN A 285 -3.72 -7.71 -0.97
CA ASN A 285 -2.56 -8.42 -0.45
C ASN A 285 -2.24 -7.89 0.95
N MET A 286 -2.09 -8.75 1.95
CA MET A 286 -1.73 -8.31 3.30
C MET A 286 -0.93 -9.35 4.08
N SER A 287 -0.03 -8.89 4.94
CA SER A 287 0.61 -9.70 5.98
C SER A 287 -0.47 -10.26 6.91
N ALA A 288 -0.17 -11.39 7.55
CA ALA A 288 -1.07 -11.94 8.56
C ALA A 288 -1.36 -10.89 9.65
N PRO A 289 -2.63 -10.56 9.90
CA PRO A 289 -2.98 -9.56 10.89
C PRO A 289 -2.75 -10.11 12.29
N SER A 290 -2.37 -9.23 13.22
CA SER A 290 -2.25 -9.53 14.64
C SER A 290 -3.59 -9.74 15.34
N GLY A 291 -4.68 -9.25 14.73
CA GLY A 291 -6.04 -9.33 15.27
C GLY A 291 -7.07 -8.65 14.37
N GLN A 292 -8.33 -8.72 14.77
CA GLN A 292 -9.48 -8.24 14.00
C GLN A 292 -9.44 -6.73 13.68
N HIS A 293 -8.98 -5.89 14.60
CA HIS A 293 -8.91 -4.44 14.39
C HIS A 293 -7.88 -4.07 13.31
N GLN A 294 -6.71 -4.73 13.33
CA GLN A 294 -5.69 -4.52 12.30
C GLN A 294 -6.17 -5.05 10.94
N MET A 295 -6.84 -6.20 10.92
CA MET A 295 -7.46 -6.73 9.70
C MET A 295 -8.49 -5.75 9.13
N ALA A 296 -9.42 -5.24 9.95
CA ALA A 296 -10.43 -4.25 9.52
C ALA A 296 -9.79 -2.96 8.99
N LEU A 297 -8.79 -2.42 9.70
CA LEU A 297 -8.06 -1.23 9.27
C LEU A 297 -7.37 -1.45 7.91
N ASN A 298 -6.67 -2.58 7.74
CA ASN A 298 -6.00 -2.91 6.49
C ASN A 298 -7.01 -3.13 5.35
N LEU A 299 -8.17 -3.74 5.61
CA LEU A 299 -9.23 -3.89 4.61
C LEU A 299 -9.75 -2.52 4.13
N ILE A 300 -10.02 -1.58 5.06
CA ILE A 300 -10.41 -0.21 4.69
C ILE A 300 -9.30 0.44 3.85
N HIS A 301 -8.05 0.40 4.33
CA HIS A 301 -6.91 1.03 3.67
C HIS A 301 -6.74 0.52 2.23
N GLU A 302 -6.61 -0.78 2.06
CA GLU A 302 -6.31 -1.36 0.76
C GLU A 302 -7.50 -1.30 -0.20
N PHE A 303 -8.72 -1.40 0.32
CA PHE A 303 -9.91 -1.26 -0.53
C PHE A 303 -10.07 0.18 -1.04
N GLN A 304 -9.65 1.19 -0.28
CA GLN A 304 -9.58 2.56 -0.78
C GLN A 304 -8.61 2.68 -1.96
N HIS A 305 -7.42 2.08 -1.86
CA HIS A 305 -6.48 2.03 -2.99
C HIS A 305 -7.09 1.33 -4.22
N ALA A 306 -7.79 0.20 -4.02
CA ALA A 306 -8.46 -0.52 -5.10
C ALA A 306 -9.54 0.34 -5.79
N LYS A 307 -10.38 1.04 -5.01
CA LYS A 307 -11.42 1.94 -5.53
C LYS A 307 -10.85 3.11 -6.32
N LEU A 308 -9.86 3.81 -5.77
CA LEU A 308 -9.23 4.91 -6.48
C LEU A 308 -8.48 4.43 -7.73
N GLY A 309 -7.84 3.27 -7.66
CA GLY A 309 -7.26 2.61 -8.83
C GLY A 309 -8.28 2.42 -9.96
N ALA A 310 -9.44 1.85 -9.63
CA ALA A 310 -10.52 1.64 -10.60
C ALA A 310 -11.09 2.96 -11.14
N LEU A 311 -11.14 4.01 -10.32
CA LEU A 311 -11.56 5.34 -10.76
C LEU A 311 -10.54 5.97 -11.72
N THR A 312 -9.25 5.87 -11.42
CA THR A 312 -8.18 6.47 -12.24
C THR A 312 -8.00 5.78 -13.58
N ASP A 313 -8.48 4.53 -13.75
CA ASP A 313 -8.57 3.89 -15.05
C ASP A 313 -9.62 4.57 -15.98
N MET A 314 -10.56 5.33 -15.41
CA MET A 314 -11.64 6.00 -16.14
C MET A 314 -11.44 7.51 -16.26
N VAL A 315 -10.87 8.12 -15.22
CA VAL A 315 -10.80 9.58 -15.07
C VAL A 315 -9.39 9.99 -14.71
N ARG A 316 -8.82 10.88 -15.51
CA ARG A 316 -7.53 11.51 -15.23
C ARG A 316 -7.71 12.60 -14.17
N LEU A 317 -7.09 12.44 -13.00
CA LEU A 317 -7.21 13.37 -11.87
C LEU A 317 -6.09 14.42 -11.82
N HIS A 318 -4.99 14.19 -12.53
CA HIS A 318 -3.85 15.09 -12.55
C HIS A 318 -3.10 15.00 -13.86
N GLU A 319 -2.19 15.95 -14.10
CA GLU A 319 -1.28 15.89 -15.23
C GLU A 319 -0.31 14.71 -15.10
N GLU A 320 -0.38 13.77 -16.03
CA GLU A 320 0.37 12.49 -16.03
C GLU A 320 1.84 12.65 -16.42
N TYR A 321 2.18 13.68 -17.19
CA TYR A 321 3.54 13.87 -17.71
C TYR A 321 4.43 14.69 -16.78
N ASP A 322 3.85 15.33 -15.76
CA ASP A 322 4.62 16.08 -14.77
C ASP A 322 5.23 15.11 -13.75
N GLN A 323 6.56 15.13 -13.63
CA GLN A 323 7.34 14.25 -12.76
C GLN A 323 7.68 14.91 -11.42
N ARG A 324 7.11 16.08 -11.10
CA ARG A 324 7.31 16.72 -9.79
C ARG A 324 6.82 15.79 -8.69
N THR A 325 7.60 15.75 -7.62
CA THR A 325 7.31 14.99 -6.42
C THR A 325 7.13 15.93 -5.23
N PHE A 326 6.33 15.49 -4.27
CA PHE A 326 5.81 16.30 -3.17
C PHE A 326 6.08 15.59 -1.85
N TYR A 327 6.04 16.36 -0.76
CA TYR A 327 6.09 15.80 0.59
C TYR A 327 4.87 14.92 0.88
N ALA A 328 5.12 13.72 1.41
CA ALA A 328 4.10 12.80 1.88
C ALA A 328 4.30 12.54 3.39
N PRO A 329 3.39 12.98 4.28
CA PRO A 329 3.60 12.91 5.74
C PRO A 329 3.77 11.52 6.37
N TRP A 330 3.54 10.46 5.58
CA TRP A 330 3.64 9.05 5.99
C TRP A 330 4.79 8.31 5.28
N ARG A 331 5.65 9.01 4.54
CA ARG A 331 6.81 8.42 3.84
C ARG A 331 8.03 9.32 3.87
N ASP A 332 9.19 8.67 3.93
CA ASP A 332 10.49 9.33 3.87
C ASP A 332 10.83 9.89 2.49
N ASP A 333 10.35 9.25 1.41
CA ASP A 333 10.62 9.64 0.03
C ASP A 333 9.56 10.61 -0.54
N PRO A 334 9.95 11.58 -1.36
CA PRO A 334 9.03 12.42 -2.12
C PRO A 334 8.14 11.58 -3.05
N ARG A 335 6.88 11.97 -3.22
CA ARG A 335 5.89 11.21 -3.99
C ARG A 335 5.38 11.96 -5.21
N PRO A 336 5.23 11.30 -6.37
CA PRO A 336 4.51 11.90 -7.49
C PRO A 336 3.05 12.14 -7.10
N LEU A 337 2.39 13.11 -7.74
CA LEU A 337 1.07 13.57 -7.33
C LEU A 337 0.02 12.46 -7.27
N GLY A 338 -0.02 11.56 -8.26
CA GLY A 338 -0.92 10.40 -8.23
C GLY A 338 -0.65 9.46 -7.05
N GLY A 339 0.61 9.30 -6.67
CA GLY A 339 1.01 8.53 -5.48
C GLY A 339 0.64 9.20 -4.17
N LEU A 340 0.61 10.54 -4.13
CA LEU A 340 0.16 11.33 -2.98
C LEU A 340 -1.37 11.26 -2.85
N LEU A 341 -2.12 11.42 -3.95
CA LEU A 341 -3.58 11.25 -3.99
C LEU A 341 -4.02 9.88 -3.48
N GLN A 342 -3.33 8.83 -3.92
CA GLN A 342 -3.55 7.46 -3.42
C GLN A 342 -3.40 7.37 -1.90
N GLY A 343 -2.32 7.93 -1.36
CA GLY A 343 -2.09 7.94 0.08
C GLY A 343 -3.15 8.76 0.83
N ILE A 344 -3.52 9.95 0.36
CA ILE A 344 -4.58 10.77 0.99
C ILE A 344 -5.88 9.97 1.09
N TYR A 345 -6.33 9.41 -0.03
CA TYR A 345 -7.61 8.73 -0.12
C TYR A 345 -7.71 7.51 0.81
N ALA A 346 -6.64 6.73 0.88
CA ALA A 346 -6.49 5.65 1.84
C ALA A 346 -6.53 6.12 3.30
N HIS A 347 -5.76 7.15 3.63
CA HIS A 347 -5.63 7.62 5.01
C HIS A 347 -6.86 8.39 5.51
N ILE A 348 -7.79 8.81 4.64
CA ILE A 348 -9.13 9.25 5.07
C ILE A 348 -9.85 8.11 5.80
N GLY A 349 -9.83 6.90 5.24
CA GLY A 349 -10.42 5.72 5.89
C GLY A 349 -9.72 5.35 7.20
N VAL A 350 -8.38 5.44 7.22
CA VAL A 350 -7.58 5.26 8.45
C VAL A 350 -7.94 6.30 9.52
N THR A 351 -8.08 7.57 9.12
CA THR A 351 -8.45 8.66 10.04
C THR A 351 -9.82 8.40 10.66
N GLU A 352 -10.80 8.02 9.84
CA GLU A 352 -12.15 7.72 10.32
C GLU A 352 -12.18 6.49 11.24
N PHE A 353 -11.39 5.46 10.93
CA PHE A 353 -11.26 4.28 11.78
C PHE A 353 -10.88 4.67 13.21
N TRP A 354 -9.80 5.44 13.37
CA TRP A 354 -9.36 5.91 14.67
C TRP A 354 -10.31 6.92 15.32
N ARG A 355 -10.95 7.78 14.51
CA ARG A 355 -11.97 8.72 14.97
C ARG A 355 -13.13 8.02 15.67
N VAL A 356 -13.62 6.91 15.10
CA VAL A 356 -14.71 6.12 15.69
C VAL A 356 -14.19 5.28 16.85
N HIS A 357 -13.03 4.65 16.70
CA HIS A 357 -12.48 3.77 17.73
C HIS A 357 -12.07 4.48 19.02
N ARG A 358 -11.67 5.76 18.98
CA ARG A 358 -11.34 6.50 20.21
C ARG A 358 -12.52 6.68 21.18
N THR A 359 -13.75 6.39 20.76
CA THR A 359 -14.94 6.41 21.62
C THR A 359 -15.41 5.01 22.03
N ARG A 360 -14.67 3.97 21.66
CA ARG A 360 -15.02 2.57 21.91
C ARG A 360 -14.33 2.04 23.18
N PRO A 361 -15.02 1.27 24.03
CA PRO A 361 -14.43 0.71 25.25
C PRO A 361 -13.53 -0.51 25.00
N ASP A 362 -13.70 -1.17 23.86
CA ASP A 362 -12.99 -2.39 23.46
C ASP A 362 -11.60 -2.15 22.84
N VAL A 363 -11.11 -0.91 22.82
CA VAL A 363 -9.83 -0.53 22.21
C VAL A 363 -8.98 0.33 23.14
N ASP A 364 -7.69 0.43 22.82
CA ASP A 364 -6.80 1.38 23.50
C ASP A 364 -7.15 2.82 23.08
N VAL A 365 -7.97 3.48 23.89
CA VAL A 365 -8.44 4.85 23.65
C VAL A 365 -7.27 5.83 23.51
N ALA A 366 -6.20 5.69 24.29
CA ALA A 366 -5.07 6.62 24.24
C ALA A 366 -4.33 6.50 22.90
N LEU A 367 -4.09 5.27 22.43
CA LEU A 367 -3.52 5.05 21.09
C LEU A 367 -4.46 5.58 20.01
N ALA A 368 -5.76 5.30 20.11
CA ALA A 368 -6.74 5.73 19.13
C ALA A 368 -6.87 7.26 19.03
N GLU A 369 -6.80 7.99 20.15
CA GLU A 369 -6.76 9.45 20.14
C GLU A 369 -5.49 9.99 19.46
N VAL A 370 -4.32 9.43 19.78
CA VAL A 370 -3.04 9.82 19.16
C VAL A 370 -3.07 9.58 17.66
N GLU A 371 -3.54 8.40 17.24
CA GLU A 371 -3.62 8.04 15.82
C GLU A 371 -4.63 8.90 15.06
N PHE A 372 -5.80 9.18 15.66
CA PHE A 372 -6.76 10.09 15.06
C PHE A 372 -6.17 11.50 14.89
N ALA A 373 -5.54 12.06 15.93
CA ALA A 373 -4.94 13.39 15.86
C ALA A 373 -3.80 13.46 14.83
N ARG A 374 -2.96 12.42 14.77
CA ARG A 374 -1.86 12.29 13.80
C ARG A 374 -2.39 12.23 12.38
N TRP A 375 -3.27 11.29 12.06
CA TRP A 375 -3.77 11.10 10.70
C TRP A 375 -4.60 12.28 10.21
N ARG A 376 -5.43 12.86 11.07
CA ARG A 376 -6.15 14.09 10.76
C ARG A 376 -5.20 15.21 10.34
N THR A 377 -4.11 15.42 11.08
CA THR A 377 -3.13 16.48 10.77
C THR A 377 -2.44 16.20 9.44
N GLN A 378 -1.96 14.97 9.25
CA GLN A 378 -1.24 14.54 8.05
C GLN A 378 -2.10 14.59 6.77
N VAL A 379 -3.34 14.10 6.83
CA VAL A 379 -4.27 14.12 5.70
C VAL A 379 -4.60 15.57 5.30
N ASN A 380 -4.86 16.45 6.26
CA ASN A 380 -5.14 17.86 5.97
C ASN A 380 -3.92 18.58 5.36
N GLN A 381 -2.71 18.29 5.86
CA GLN A 381 -1.48 18.84 5.28
C GLN A 381 -1.29 18.39 3.82
N ALA A 382 -1.46 17.10 3.55
CA ALA A 382 -1.32 16.54 2.21
C ALA A 382 -2.40 17.05 1.24
N LEU A 383 -3.65 17.22 1.68
CA LEU A 383 -4.72 17.85 0.89
C LEU A 383 -4.37 19.29 0.52
N ALA A 384 -3.81 20.06 1.46
CA ALA A 384 -3.36 21.42 1.19
C ALA A 384 -2.21 21.48 0.18
N GLU A 385 -1.27 20.53 0.24
CA GLU A 385 -0.16 20.40 -0.71
C GLU A 385 -0.67 20.09 -2.12
N VAL A 386 -1.55 19.10 -2.24
CA VAL A 386 -2.16 18.71 -3.53
C VAL A 386 -2.93 19.86 -4.16
N ARG A 387 -3.69 20.63 -3.38
CA ARG A 387 -4.41 21.83 -3.87
C ARG A 387 -3.47 22.92 -4.38
N LYS A 388 -2.30 23.09 -3.78
CA LYS A 388 -1.30 24.10 -4.18
C LYS A 388 -0.42 23.66 -5.35
N SER A 389 -0.46 22.38 -5.73
CA SER A 389 0.41 21.83 -6.78
C SER A 389 0.23 22.48 -8.16
N GLY A 390 -0.97 22.99 -8.46
CA GLY A 390 -1.34 23.50 -9.79
C GLY A 390 -1.43 22.40 -10.86
N LEU A 391 -1.54 21.13 -10.46
CA LEU A 391 -1.43 19.96 -11.34
C LEU A 391 -2.72 19.12 -11.45
N LEU A 392 -3.78 19.53 -10.76
CA LEU A 392 -5.07 18.84 -10.82
C LEU A 392 -5.80 19.17 -12.11
N THR A 393 -6.45 18.16 -12.70
CA THR A 393 -7.46 18.37 -13.75
C THR A 393 -8.74 18.95 -13.12
N VAL A 394 -9.72 19.32 -13.95
CA VAL A 394 -11.03 19.77 -13.45
C VAL A 394 -11.68 18.71 -12.57
N GLU A 395 -11.64 17.44 -13.00
CA GLU A 395 -12.16 16.31 -12.25
C GLU A 395 -11.32 16.04 -10.98
N GLY A 396 -10.00 16.26 -11.05
CA GLY A 396 -9.10 16.19 -9.92
C GLY A 396 -9.44 17.19 -8.82
N VAL A 397 -9.78 18.43 -9.18
CA VAL A 397 -10.24 19.46 -8.24
C VAL A 397 -11.53 19.00 -7.54
N VAL A 398 -12.53 18.54 -8.30
CA VAL A 398 -13.78 18.02 -7.73
C VAL A 398 -13.52 16.86 -6.75
N PHE A 399 -12.61 15.95 -7.11
CA PHE A 399 -12.24 14.82 -6.26
C PHE A 399 -11.61 15.27 -4.93
N VAL A 400 -10.63 16.18 -5.01
CA VAL A 400 -9.90 16.69 -3.85
C VAL A 400 -10.80 17.55 -2.97
N ASP A 401 -11.75 18.28 -3.55
CA ASP A 401 -12.76 19.03 -2.81
C ASP A 401 -13.72 18.13 -2.06
N ALA A 402 -14.18 17.04 -2.67
CA ALA A 402 -14.98 16.03 -1.98
C ALA A 402 -14.23 15.39 -0.80
N MET A 403 -12.96 15.02 -0.99
CA MET A 403 -12.09 14.51 0.10
C MET A 403 -11.92 15.54 1.22
N THR A 404 -11.73 16.81 0.86
CA THR A 404 -11.57 17.89 1.84
C THR A 404 -12.85 18.11 2.64
N THR A 405 -14.01 18.07 1.98
CA THR A 405 -15.32 18.17 2.63
C THR A 405 -15.56 17.01 3.59
N ALA A 406 -15.19 15.78 3.22
CA ALA A 406 -15.38 14.60 4.05
C ALA A 406 -14.64 14.69 5.39
N VAL A 407 -13.42 15.25 5.39
CA VAL A 407 -12.61 15.40 6.61
C VAL A 407 -12.79 16.73 7.33
N LEU A 408 -13.54 17.68 6.75
CA LEU A 408 -13.65 19.05 7.26
C LEU A 408 -14.16 19.08 8.70
N GLY A 409 -15.22 18.31 8.98
CA GLY A 409 -15.82 18.22 10.31
C GLY A 409 -14.93 17.59 11.37
N TRP A 410 -13.89 16.85 10.99
CA TRP A 410 -13.01 16.14 11.92
C TRP A 410 -11.89 17.03 12.45
N ARG A 411 -11.58 18.12 11.72
CA ARG A 411 -10.46 19.04 11.98
C ARG A 411 -10.42 19.55 13.41
N ASP A 412 -11.57 19.93 13.94
CA ASP A 412 -11.69 20.59 15.24
C ASP A 412 -12.19 19.66 16.36
N GLU A 413 -12.34 18.36 16.07
CA GLU A 413 -12.76 17.39 17.08
C GLU A 413 -11.70 17.24 18.18
N ARG A 414 -12.09 17.41 19.43
CA ARG A 414 -11.14 17.36 20.56
C ARG A 414 -10.63 15.95 20.81
N VAL A 415 -9.35 15.85 21.15
CA VAL A 415 -8.69 14.69 21.77
C VAL A 415 -8.06 15.14 23.09
N SER A 416 -7.45 14.22 23.85
CA SER A 416 -6.62 14.61 24.99
C SER A 416 -5.42 15.48 24.57
N ALA A 417 -4.98 16.36 25.48
CA ALA A 417 -3.82 17.22 25.25
C ALA A 417 -2.53 16.41 25.01
N GLU A 418 -2.42 15.24 25.64
CA GLU A 418 -1.32 14.30 25.39
C GLU A 418 -1.34 13.78 23.95
N ALA A 419 -2.51 13.40 23.43
CA ALA A 419 -2.65 12.95 22.06
C ALA A 419 -2.30 14.04 21.04
N ASP A 420 -2.78 15.27 21.23
CA ASP A 420 -2.42 16.41 20.39
C ASP A 420 -0.91 16.68 20.42
N THR A 421 -0.29 16.63 21.60
CA THR A 421 1.16 16.84 21.76
C THR A 421 1.95 15.77 20.98
N ILE A 422 1.63 14.48 21.17
CA ILE A 422 2.33 13.38 20.48
C ILE A 422 2.14 13.47 18.95
N ALA A 423 0.95 13.82 18.48
CA ALA A 423 0.66 13.99 17.06
C ALA A 423 1.46 15.16 16.44
N GLU A 424 1.56 16.29 17.15
CA GLU A 424 2.33 17.45 16.73
C GLU A 424 3.83 17.14 16.69
N GLU A 425 4.36 16.51 17.74
CA GLU A 425 5.77 16.11 17.83
C GLU A 425 6.12 15.12 16.72
N THR A 426 5.23 14.17 16.42
CA THR A 426 5.43 13.20 15.34
C THR A 426 5.45 13.86 13.96
N SER A 427 4.53 14.79 13.70
CA SER A 427 4.49 15.52 12.44
C SER A 427 5.70 16.44 12.27
N THR A 428 6.11 17.11 13.35
CA THR A 428 7.30 17.98 13.38
C THR A 428 8.58 17.19 13.13
N ALA A 429 8.76 16.08 13.86
CA ALA A 429 9.93 15.21 13.73
C ALA A 429 10.07 14.66 12.31
N HIS A 430 8.97 14.15 11.74
CA HIS A 430 8.98 13.62 10.38
C HIS A 430 9.30 14.70 9.35
N TRP A 431 8.67 15.88 9.43
CA TRP A 431 8.94 16.99 8.50
C TRP A 431 10.39 17.45 8.56
N VAL A 432 10.96 17.64 9.76
CA VAL A 432 12.35 18.06 9.94
C VAL A 432 13.32 17.03 9.36
N ALA A 433 13.14 15.75 9.68
CA ALA A 433 13.94 14.68 9.08
C ALA A 433 13.77 14.64 7.55
N TRP A 434 12.54 14.78 7.06
CA TRP A 434 12.25 14.75 5.63
C TRP A 434 12.96 15.89 4.88
N CYS A 435 12.97 17.11 5.43
CA CYS A 435 13.70 18.23 4.84
C CYS A 435 15.20 17.94 4.74
N VAL A 436 15.84 17.51 5.84
CA VAL A 436 17.27 17.19 5.85
C VAL A 436 17.61 16.07 4.87
N ARG A 437 16.74 15.06 4.77
CA ARG A 437 16.91 13.91 3.88
C ARG A 437 16.75 14.26 2.40
N ASN A 438 15.79 15.12 2.07
CA ASN A 438 15.27 15.25 0.70
C ASN A 438 15.54 16.58 0.03
N LEU A 439 15.97 17.60 0.78
CA LEU A 439 16.20 18.94 0.23
C LEU A 439 17.67 19.32 0.34
N ALA A 440 18.21 19.89 -0.74
CA ALA A 440 19.53 20.48 -0.79
C ALA A 440 19.41 21.96 -1.18
N PRO A 441 19.83 22.90 -0.31
CA PRO A 441 19.93 24.31 -0.66
C PRO A 441 21.04 24.55 -1.68
N GLN A 442 20.93 25.64 -2.44
CA GLN A 442 21.96 26.05 -3.40
C GLN A 442 23.32 26.28 -2.70
N ALA A 443 24.34 25.54 -3.13
CA ALA A 443 25.65 25.51 -2.46
C ALA A 443 26.34 26.88 -2.39
N ASP A 444 26.16 27.72 -3.41
CA ASP A 444 26.75 29.06 -3.48
C ASP A 444 26.21 29.98 -2.39
N THR A 445 24.91 29.90 -2.13
CA THR A 445 24.24 30.68 -1.08
C THR A 445 24.55 30.15 0.31
N VAL A 446 24.72 28.83 0.49
CA VAL A 446 25.21 28.28 1.76
C VAL A 446 26.62 28.79 2.08
N ARG A 447 27.50 28.91 1.07
CA ARG A 447 28.83 29.52 1.25
C ARG A 447 28.73 30.99 1.68
N GLN A 448 27.82 31.76 1.11
CA GLN A 448 27.58 33.14 1.53
C GLN A 448 27.04 33.23 2.97
N LEU A 449 26.16 32.31 3.38
CA LEU A 449 25.69 32.21 4.76
C LEU A 449 26.84 31.88 5.72
N LEU A 450 27.74 30.96 5.33
CA LEU A 450 28.93 30.64 6.11
C LEU A 450 29.83 31.87 6.30
N ASP A 451 30.13 32.61 5.22
CA ASP A 451 30.96 33.82 5.27
C ASP A 451 30.34 34.89 6.19
N ARG A 452 29.02 35.08 6.11
CA ARG A 452 28.28 36.02 6.98
C ARG A 452 28.30 35.57 8.44
N TRP A 453 28.08 34.29 8.70
CA TRP A 453 28.16 33.72 10.05
C TRP A 453 29.55 33.93 10.65
N SER A 454 30.61 33.58 9.90
CA SER A 454 32.00 33.71 10.35
C SER A 454 32.43 35.16 10.56
N SER A 455 31.81 36.12 9.87
CA SER A 455 32.07 37.56 10.02
C SER A 455 31.13 38.29 10.98
N GLY A 456 30.20 37.56 11.64
CA GLY A 456 29.22 38.15 12.57
C GLY A 456 28.18 39.05 11.90
N GLN A 457 28.00 38.92 10.58
CA GLN A 457 26.99 39.66 9.82
C GLN A 457 25.61 38.97 9.92
N PRO A 458 24.50 39.69 9.70
CA PRO A 458 23.17 39.08 9.60
C PRO A 458 23.09 38.08 8.44
N ALA A 459 22.34 36.98 8.64
CA ALA A 459 22.20 35.88 7.66
C ALA A 459 21.77 36.35 6.27
N GLY A 460 20.87 37.33 6.16
CA GLY A 460 20.34 37.78 4.88
C GLY A 460 19.30 36.80 4.32
N GLU A 461 19.32 36.59 3.00
CA GLU A 461 18.33 35.77 2.29
C GLU A 461 18.56 34.26 2.52
N ILE A 462 17.46 33.53 2.74
CA ILE A 462 17.48 32.08 2.92
C ILE A 462 17.46 31.42 1.53
N PRO A 463 18.40 30.52 1.21
CA PRO A 463 18.47 29.92 -0.13
C PRO A 463 17.21 29.17 -0.51
N PRO A 464 16.86 29.08 -1.81
CA PRO A 464 15.95 28.05 -2.28
C PRO A 464 16.62 26.68 -2.20
N SER A 465 15.79 25.63 -2.13
CA SER A 465 16.26 24.24 -2.10
C SER A 465 15.62 23.42 -3.21
N GLU A 466 16.37 22.42 -3.64
CA GLU A 466 15.96 21.45 -4.66
C GLU A 466 15.87 20.05 -4.06
N LEU A 467 15.10 19.19 -4.70
CA LEU A 467 14.99 17.80 -4.29
C LEU A 467 16.29 17.04 -4.57
N VAL A 468 16.74 16.29 -3.58
CA VAL A 468 17.89 15.40 -3.70
C VAL A 468 17.51 14.17 -4.54
N ASP A 469 18.41 13.78 -5.45
CA ASP A 469 18.34 12.51 -6.16
C ASP A 469 18.29 11.35 -5.17
N GLN A 470 17.15 10.67 -5.11
CA GLN A 470 16.88 9.62 -4.14
C GLN A 470 17.83 8.41 -4.30
N ALA A 471 18.45 8.22 -5.47
CA ALA A 471 19.47 7.19 -5.66
C ALA A 471 20.77 7.47 -4.88
N ARG A 472 20.97 8.72 -4.43
CA ARG A 472 22.15 9.16 -3.68
C ARG A 472 21.93 9.22 -2.17
N VAL A 473 20.70 9.10 -1.71
CA VAL A 473 20.38 9.15 -0.27
C VAL A 473 20.82 7.83 0.38
N PRO A 474 21.69 7.85 1.41
CA PRO A 474 22.12 6.64 2.10
C PRO A 474 20.95 5.83 2.66
N MET A 475 20.99 4.50 2.53
CA MET A 475 19.90 3.63 3.02
C MET A 475 19.61 3.77 4.52
N GLY A 476 20.63 4.13 5.32
CA GLY A 476 20.49 4.36 6.77
C GLY A 476 19.85 5.69 7.14
N HIS A 477 19.75 6.64 6.19
CA HIS A 477 19.13 7.95 6.39
C HIS A 477 17.60 7.86 6.24
N ARG A 478 16.98 7.01 7.06
CA ARG A 478 15.52 6.94 7.22
C ARG A 478 15.07 7.85 8.35
N SER A 479 13.84 8.36 8.26
CA SER A 479 13.21 8.95 9.43
C SER A 479 12.91 7.83 10.44
N ALA A 480 12.97 8.16 11.73
CA ALA A 480 12.50 7.26 12.77
C ALA A 480 11.16 7.78 13.30
N LEU A 481 10.43 6.88 13.95
CA LEU A 481 9.28 7.26 14.76
C LEU A 481 9.71 8.30 15.80
N SER A 482 8.84 9.27 16.10
CA SER A 482 9.16 10.24 17.14
C SER A 482 9.36 9.54 18.49
N PRO A 483 10.27 10.03 19.35
CA PRO A 483 10.51 9.44 20.67
C PRO A 483 9.24 9.30 21.54
N SER A 484 8.36 10.30 21.50
CA SER A 484 7.08 10.26 22.21
C SER A 484 6.15 9.18 21.68
N TYR A 485 6.09 9.01 20.36
CA TYR A 485 5.31 7.94 19.74
C TYR A 485 5.90 6.55 20.04
N MET A 486 7.24 6.41 20.01
CA MET A 486 7.91 5.18 20.44
C MET A 486 7.61 4.85 21.91
N LYS A 487 7.59 5.85 22.79
CA LYS A 487 7.24 5.68 24.21
C LYS A 487 5.81 5.22 24.40
N LEU A 488 4.87 5.79 23.64
CA LEU A 488 3.48 5.35 23.62
C LEU A 488 3.42 3.87 23.21
N LEU A 489 3.96 3.50 22.05
CA LEU A 489 3.92 2.13 21.55
C LEU A 489 4.59 1.13 22.50
N ALA A 490 5.73 1.48 23.11
CA ALA A 490 6.41 0.62 24.08
C ALA A 490 5.57 0.31 25.33
N SER A 491 4.61 1.17 25.67
CA SER A 491 3.71 0.97 26.81
C SER A 491 2.46 0.15 26.49
N ARG A 492 2.17 -0.14 25.21
CA ARG A 492 0.91 -0.76 24.76
C ARG A 492 1.13 -2.11 24.07
N THR A 493 0.18 -3.03 24.28
CA THR A 493 0.26 -4.42 23.79
C THR A 493 -0.82 -4.79 22.76
N THR A 494 -1.79 -3.90 22.49
CA THR A 494 -3.09 -4.26 21.89
C THR A 494 -3.21 -4.10 20.37
N PHE A 495 -2.39 -3.28 19.73
CA PHE A 495 -2.28 -3.23 18.26
C PHE A 495 -0.93 -3.83 17.82
N GLY A 496 -0.90 -5.17 17.78
CA GLY A 496 -0.07 -5.92 16.83
C GLY A 496 1.36 -5.47 16.59
N GLY A 497 2.25 -5.89 17.48
CA GLY A 497 3.69 -5.77 17.31
C GLY A 497 4.20 -4.37 17.60
N THR A 498 5.05 -4.25 18.63
CA THR A 498 6.08 -3.21 18.59
C THR A 498 6.72 -3.26 17.20
N PRO A 499 6.92 -2.11 16.51
CA PRO A 499 7.73 -2.08 15.30
C PRO A 499 9.07 -2.74 15.63
N SER A 500 9.22 -4.01 15.26
CA SER A 500 10.43 -4.76 15.50
C SER A 500 11.44 -4.32 14.45
N ALA A 501 12.12 -3.19 14.67
CA ALA A 501 13.36 -2.92 13.94
C ALA A 501 14.23 -1.82 14.55
N ILE A 502 13.65 -0.74 15.08
CA ILE A 502 14.44 0.45 15.39
C ILE A 502 14.62 0.60 16.89
N LYS A 503 15.79 0.16 17.38
CA LYS A 503 16.21 0.50 18.74
C LYS A 503 16.33 2.03 18.85
N PRO A 504 15.82 2.64 19.93
CA PRO A 504 16.05 4.05 20.17
C PRO A 504 17.55 4.30 20.28
N SER A 505 18.02 5.36 19.66
CA SER A 505 19.36 5.92 19.90
C SER A 505 19.50 6.33 21.37
N PRO A 506 20.73 6.53 21.86
CA PRO A 506 20.96 7.10 23.17
C PRO A 506 20.20 8.43 23.39
N GLY A 507 20.20 9.33 22.40
CA GLY A 507 19.50 10.62 22.49
C GLY A 507 17.98 10.46 22.63
N GLU A 508 17.37 9.58 21.83
CA GLU A 508 15.93 9.31 21.92
C GLU A 508 15.58 8.61 23.24
N SER A 509 16.44 7.72 23.73
CA SER A 509 16.26 7.06 25.02
C SER A 509 16.26 8.08 26.17
N ALA A 510 17.19 9.03 26.17
CA ALA A 510 17.23 10.12 27.14
C ALA A 510 15.97 11.00 27.06
N PHE A 511 15.52 11.35 25.85
CA PHE A 511 14.28 12.10 25.64
C PHE A 511 13.05 11.35 26.18
N MET A 512 12.94 10.05 25.91
CA MET A 512 11.83 9.20 26.39
C MET A 512 11.79 9.14 27.93
N LEU A 513 12.95 9.16 28.58
CA LEU A 513 13.10 9.21 30.03
C LEU A 513 12.86 10.60 30.64
N GLY A 514 12.71 11.64 29.81
CA GLY A 514 12.47 13.01 30.27
C GLY A 514 13.73 13.85 30.53
N ASP A 515 14.92 13.32 30.23
CA ASP A 515 16.19 14.07 30.37
C ASP A 515 16.50 14.83 29.07
N ASP A 516 15.81 15.96 28.87
CA ASP A 516 15.98 16.81 27.69
C ASP A 516 17.40 17.34 27.52
N HIS A 517 18.05 17.69 28.63
CA HIS A 517 19.40 18.23 28.58
C HIS A 517 20.37 17.18 28.04
N GLN A 518 20.32 15.97 28.59
CA GLN A 518 21.13 14.86 28.09
C GLN A 518 20.76 14.48 26.66
N ALA A 519 19.48 14.51 26.30
CA ALA A 519 19.01 14.23 24.94
C ALA A 519 19.62 15.21 23.92
N ILE A 520 19.57 16.53 24.19
CA ILE A 520 20.17 17.55 23.33
C ILE A 520 21.66 17.26 23.13
N SER A 521 22.41 17.08 24.21
CA SER A 521 23.86 16.80 24.12
C SER A 521 24.21 15.48 23.43
N LEU A 522 23.31 14.50 23.41
CA LEU A 522 23.50 13.25 22.66
C LEU A 522 23.21 13.44 21.18
N PHE A 523 22.12 14.11 20.82
CA PHE A 523 21.82 14.43 19.43
C PHE A 523 22.88 15.32 18.78
N GLU A 524 23.38 16.33 19.50
CA GLU A 524 24.48 17.18 18.99
C GLU A 524 25.77 16.40 18.73
N ARG A 525 26.05 15.35 19.52
CA ARG A 525 27.18 14.46 19.26
C ARG A 525 26.96 13.62 18.02
N GLU A 526 25.76 13.05 17.84
CA GLU A 526 25.41 12.31 16.63
C GLU A 526 25.50 13.22 15.38
N LEU A 527 25.04 14.47 15.49
CA LEU A 527 25.16 15.49 14.43
C LEU A 527 26.60 15.92 14.16
N ALA A 528 27.48 15.89 15.17
CA ALA A 528 28.89 16.19 14.96
C ALA A 528 29.61 15.09 14.16
N GLU A 529 29.12 13.85 14.22
CA GLU A 529 29.62 12.70 13.47
C GLU A 529 29.07 12.65 12.03
N ASP A 530 27.74 12.82 11.87
CA ASP A 530 27.07 12.90 10.56
C ASP A 530 26.03 14.03 10.56
N PRO A 531 26.43 15.27 10.19
CA PRO A 531 25.53 16.42 10.11
C PRO A 531 24.32 16.23 9.20
N MET A 532 24.40 15.33 8.23
CA MET A 532 23.33 15.09 7.25
C MET A 532 22.45 13.90 7.64
N HIS A 533 22.70 13.25 8.78
CA HIS A 533 21.83 12.20 9.29
C HIS A 533 20.48 12.81 9.72
N PRO A 534 19.33 12.42 9.13
CA PRO A 534 18.04 13.08 9.41
C PRO A 534 17.51 12.90 10.85
N ARG A 535 17.72 11.70 11.41
CA ARG A 535 17.11 11.28 12.69
C ARG A 535 17.51 12.16 13.90
N PRO A 536 18.78 12.51 14.14
CA PRO A 536 19.14 13.42 15.25
C PRO A 536 18.50 14.81 15.15
N TRP A 537 18.30 15.35 13.94
CA TRP A 537 17.61 16.64 13.75
C TRP A 537 16.16 16.61 14.23
N ALA A 538 15.46 15.50 13.96
CA ALA A 538 14.10 15.29 14.44
C ALA A 538 14.05 15.19 15.97
N GLY A 539 15.03 14.56 16.60
CA GLY A 539 15.12 14.46 18.06
C GLY A 539 15.47 15.78 18.75
N VAL A 540 16.50 16.48 18.25
CA VAL A 540 17.02 17.69 18.89
C VAL A 540 16.01 18.83 18.87
N VAL A 541 15.24 18.99 17.77
CA VAL A 541 14.22 20.04 17.69
C VAL A 541 13.12 19.84 18.73
N LEU A 542 12.70 18.58 18.98
CA LEU A 542 11.71 18.26 20.00
C LEU A 542 12.26 18.51 21.42
N ALA A 543 13.49 18.07 21.68
CA ALA A 543 14.14 18.27 22.97
C ALA A 543 14.33 19.75 23.30
N ILE A 544 14.73 20.58 22.33
CA ILE A 544 14.84 22.03 22.52
C ILE A 544 13.46 22.67 22.75
N ARG A 545 12.42 22.29 21.98
CA ARG A 545 11.06 22.82 22.19
C ARG A 545 10.54 22.53 23.60
N ARG A 546 10.77 21.32 24.12
CA ARG A 546 10.35 20.93 25.47
C ARG A 546 11.15 21.64 26.55
N ARG A 547 12.46 21.75 26.38
CA ARG A 547 13.37 22.37 27.37
C ARG A 547 13.34 23.89 27.40
N CYS A 548 13.13 24.51 26.24
CA CYS A 548 13.23 25.95 26.00
C CYS A 548 12.03 26.45 25.15
N PRO A 549 10.81 26.54 25.71
CA PRO A 549 9.59 26.89 24.95
C PRO A 549 9.63 28.26 24.24
N GLY A 550 10.52 29.17 24.65
CA GLY A 550 10.72 30.49 24.03
C GLY A 550 11.82 30.56 22.97
N ALA A 551 12.50 29.44 22.65
CA ALA A 551 13.57 29.43 21.67
C ALA A 551 13.03 29.70 20.25
N ASN A 552 13.71 30.55 19.48
CA ASN A 552 13.33 30.81 18.10
C ASN A 552 13.85 29.69 17.18
N LEU A 553 13.00 28.68 16.97
CA LEU A 553 13.25 27.54 16.09
C LEU A 553 12.54 27.63 14.74
N SER A 554 11.99 28.79 14.39
CA SER A 554 11.13 28.96 13.21
C SER A 554 11.79 28.50 11.92
N LEU A 555 13.08 28.84 11.72
CA LEU A 555 13.84 28.39 10.55
C LEU A 555 14.19 26.90 10.61
N LEU A 556 14.57 26.38 11.77
CA LEU A 556 14.83 24.94 11.92
C LEU A 556 13.58 24.10 11.62
N LEU A 557 12.40 24.58 12.01
CA LEU A 557 11.12 23.90 11.76
C LEU A 557 10.67 23.99 10.29
N ARG A 558 11.00 25.07 9.57
CA ARG A 558 10.53 25.27 8.18
C ARG A 558 11.55 24.85 7.13
N ARG A 559 12.84 25.02 7.44
CA ARG A 559 13.99 24.93 6.52
C ARG A 559 15.16 24.18 7.18
N ALA A 560 14.87 23.03 7.78
CA ALA A 560 15.87 22.18 8.45
C ALA A 560 17.03 21.79 7.52
N ASP A 561 16.75 21.66 6.23
CA ASP A 561 17.73 21.45 5.16
C ASP A 561 18.81 22.54 5.10
N VAL A 562 18.41 23.81 5.21
CA VAL A 562 19.34 24.95 5.22
C VAL A 562 20.18 24.94 6.49
N VAL A 563 19.55 24.69 7.63
CA VAL A 563 20.25 24.63 8.92
C VAL A 563 21.28 23.50 8.92
N ALA A 564 20.92 22.32 8.41
CA ALA A 564 21.80 21.15 8.36
C ALA A 564 23.01 21.37 7.44
N HIS A 565 22.79 21.90 6.23
CA HIS A 565 23.88 22.17 5.29
C HIS A 565 24.82 23.28 5.78
N LEU A 566 24.28 24.31 6.44
CA LEU A 566 25.10 25.36 7.05
C LEU A 566 25.88 24.82 8.25
N PHE A 567 25.25 23.99 9.08
CA PHE A 567 25.91 23.33 10.21
C PHE A 567 27.08 22.45 9.74
N ASP A 568 26.88 21.62 8.71
CA ASP A 568 27.95 20.84 8.06
C ASP A 568 29.07 21.75 7.53
N ALA A 569 28.73 22.86 6.85
CA ALA A 569 29.70 23.81 6.33
C ALA A 569 30.55 24.47 7.43
N ILE A 570 29.92 24.91 8.53
CA ILE A 570 30.61 25.46 9.71
C ILE A 570 31.57 24.43 10.31
N ARG A 571 31.12 23.18 10.44
CA ARG A 571 31.93 22.08 10.99
C ARG A 571 33.14 21.78 10.12
N ARG A 572 32.98 21.71 8.80
CA ARG A 572 34.09 21.51 7.83
C ARG A 572 35.09 22.66 7.84
N ALA A 573 34.64 23.88 8.12
CA ALA A 573 35.50 25.05 8.31
C ALA A 573 36.20 25.09 9.69
N GLY A 574 36.00 24.09 10.55
CA GLY A 574 36.60 24.03 11.89
C GLY A 574 35.88 24.91 12.93
N GLY A 575 34.74 25.49 12.59
CA GLY A 575 33.94 26.31 13.50
C GLY A 575 33.16 25.50 14.53
N THR A 576 32.77 26.18 15.60
CA THR A 576 31.80 25.70 16.58
C THR A 576 30.57 26.60 16.53
N GLY A 577 29.39 26.00 16.41
CA GLY A 577 28.12 26.72 16.41
C GLY A 577 27.09 25.89 17.15
N ASP A 578 26.58 26.42 18.26
CA ASP A 578 25.43 25.84 18.96
C ASP A 578 24.17 26.01 18.08
N LEU A 579 23.31 25.00 18.07
CA LEU A 579 22.13 24.95 17.21
C LEU A 579 21.11 26.04 17.54
N LEU A 580 20.94 26.40 18.82
CA LEU A 580 20.05 27.51 19.20
C LEU A 580 20.58 28.84 18.66
N SER A 581 21.88 29.07 18.77
CA SER A 581 22.55 30.26 18.27
C SER A 581 22.40 30.38 16.75
N LEU A 582 22.62 29.28 16.02
CA LEU A 582 22.47 29.23 14.57
C LEU A 582 21.02 29.48 14.13
N SER A 583 20.07 28.81 14.77
CA SER A 583 18.64 28.98 14.48
C SER A 583 18.16 30.41 14.77
N THR A 584 18.62 31.00 15.87
CA THR A 584 18.28 32.39 16.24
C THR A 584 18.86 33.38 15.24
N TRP A 585 20.10 33.19 14.80
CA TRP A 585 20.76 34.04 13.82
C TRP A 585 20.08 33.99 12.44
N LEU A 586 19.76 32.78 11.95
CA LEU A 586 19.00 32.61 10.71
C LEU A 586 17.62 33.24 10.80
N SER A 587 16.94 33.07 11.94
CA SER A 587 15.60 33.62 12.15
C SER A 587 15.58 35.15 12.38
N GLY A 588 16.70 35.73 12.82
CA GLY A 588 16.84 37.18 13.02
C GLY A 588 16.82 38.00 11.72
N SER A 589 17.08 37.36 10.57
CA SER A 589 17.01 37.97 9.24
C SER A 589 15.63 37.83 8.58
N ALA A 590 14.74 36.99 9.13
CA ALA A 590 13.41 36.70 8.58
C ALA A 590 12.33 37.70 9.04
N ARG A 591 12.64 39.01 9.04
CA ARG A 591 11.62 40.06 9.26
C ARG A 591 11.11 40.61 7.93
N HIS A 592 9.80 40.39 7.74
CA HIS A 592 8.89 40.91 6.70
C HIS A 592 9.03 40.29 5.31
N ASP A 593 8.27 39.21 5.08
CA ASP A 593 7.28 39.12 3.99
C ASP A 593 6.06 38.31 4.46
#